data_AF-A0A7Y3BRG7-F1
#
_entry.id   AF-A0A7Y3BRG7-F1
#
_cell.length_a   1.000
_cell.length_b   1.000
_cell.length_c   1.000
_cell.angle_alpha   90.00
_cell.angle_beta   90.00
_cell.angle_gamma   90.00
#
_symmetry.space_group_name_H-M   'P 1'
#
loop_
_entity.id
_entity.type
_entity.pdbx_description
1 polymer ?
#
loop_
_entity_poly.entity_id
_entity_poly.type
_entity_poly.pdbx_seq_one_letter_code
_entity_poly.pdbx_strand_id
1 'polypeptide(L)'
;MDQQGQNGLLTTYREGWRNRSAFGLFISLLLVSFYVVLYWEHKVQEQFGVAPFTAFSEAVGLRNRWYLYGLLYSVAMVAGAIYYLRRHGNSRYNRYRITVNVAIQIALGFTLPFIMPLFGGKEFYFSYFWPLKYDYLYPQTLADLPLYLSLYTVVGSLLAAPVLAVIYGKRWYCSWVCGCGGLANTFGDPWRHLTSKSTKSWRFEQVSIHLVLLIAIATTFLIGLD
;
A
#
# COMPACT_ATOMS: atom_id res chain seq x y z
N MET A 1 -1.02 14.05 36.34
CA MET A 1 -0.73 13.20 35.17
C MET A 1 -1.92 12.28 34.98
N ASP A 2 -2.67 12.45 33.90
CA ASP A 2 -3.93 11.72 33.70
C ASP A 2 -3.70 10.22 33.57
N GLN A 3 -4.35 9.45 34.44
CA GLN A 3 -4.30 7.98 34.44
C GLN A 3 -4.78 7.39 33.09
N GLN A 4 -5.66 8.08 32.36
CA GLN A 4 -6.05 7.71 30.99
C GLN A 4 -4.87 7.71 30.01
N GLY A 5 -3.95 8.67 30.13
CA GLY A 5 -2.74 8.73 29.30
C GLY A 5 -1.78 7.58 29.58
N GLN A 6 -1.61 7.22 30.86
CA GLN A 6 -0.72 6.11 31.27
C GLN A 6 -1.30 4.74 30.89
N ASN A 7 -2.61 4.52 31.04
CA ASN A 7 -3.27 3.26 30.65
C ASN A 7 -3.18 2.99 29.13
N GLY A 8 -3.26 4.05 28.32
CA GLY A 8 -3.07 3.96 26.86
C GLY A 8 -1.64 3.58 26.44
N LEU A 9 -0.63 3.98 27.23
CA LEU A 9 0.78 3.63 27.00
C LEU A 9 1.06 2.20 27.43
N LEU A 10 0.54 1.77 28.58
CA LEU A 10 0.75 0.41 29.09
C LEU A 10 0.17 -0.66 28.13
N THR A 11 -1.03 -0.44 27.60
CA THR A 11 -1.63 -1.32 26.57
C THR A 11 -0.80 -1.35 25.28
N THR A 12 -0.13 -0.24 24.92
CA THR A 12 0.68 -0.18 23.71
C THR A 12 1.97 -0.98 23.81
N TYR A 13 2.63 -0.99 24.96
CA TYR A 13 3.93 -1.67 25.13
C TYR A 13 3.83 -3.08 25.73
N ARG A 14 2.78 -3.38 26.50
CA ARG A 14 2.68 -4.66 27.25
C ARG A 14 1.89 -5.74 26.53
N GLU A 15 1.09 -5.40 25.52
CA GLU A 15 0.36 -6.40 24.74
C GLU A 15 1.32 -7.21 23.85
N GLY A 16 1.29 -8.54 23.99
CA GLY A 16 2.21 -9.47 23.30
C GLY A 16 2.16 -9.38 21.77
N TRP A 17 1.02 -9.02 21.19
CA TRP A 17 0.88 -8.90 19.73
C TRP A 17 1.44 -7.59 19.16
N ARG A 18 1.64 -6.57 20.00
CA ARG A 18 2.12 -5.23 19.62
C ARG A 18 3.59 -5.00 19.93
N ASN A 19 4.22 -5.92 20.66
CA ASN A 19 5.63 -5.84 21.03
C ASN A 19 6.48 -6.85 20.25
N ARG A 20 7.78 -6.90 20.53
CA ARG A 20 8.73 -7.84 19.90
C ARG A 20 8.72 -9.24 20.56
N SER A 21 7.62 -9.63 21.20
CA SER A 21 7.49 -10.99 21.75
C SER A 21 7.30 -12.03 20.64
N ALA A 22 7.31 -13.31 21.01
CA ALA A 22 7.09 -14.42 20.08
C ALA A 22 5.79 -14.26 19.27
N PHE A 23 4.74 -13.70 19.87
CA PHE A 23 3.46 -13.51 19.17
C PHE A 23 3.52 -12.39 18.11
N GLY A 24 4.17 -11.26 18.41
CA GLY A 24 4.41 -10.20 17.43
C GLY A 24 5.32 -10.67 16.27
N LEU A 25 6.34 -11.48 16.58
CA LEU A 25 7.20 -12.09 15.56
C LEU A 25 6.45 -13.11 14.70
N PHE A 26 5.56 -13.90 15.29
CA PHE A 26 4.68 -14.81 14.56
C PHE A 26 3.79 -14.07 13.57
N ILE A 27 3.14 -12.96 13.98
CA ILE A 27 2.32 -12.14 13.09
C ILE A 27 3.17 -11.57 11.94
N SER A 28 4.36 -11.06 12.23
CA SER A 28 5.30 -10.57 11.22
C SER A 28 5.66 -11.65 10.20
N LEU A 29 6.03 -12.84 10.68
CA LEU A 29 6.36 -13.98 9.83
C LEU A 29 5.16 -14.46 9.01
N LEU A 30 3.95 -14.44 9.58
CA LEU A 30 2.71 -14.77 8.89
C LEU A 30 2.40 -13.77 7.77
N LEU A 31 2.53 -12.46 8.00
CA LEU A 31 2.31 -11.44 6.97
C LEU A 31 3.36 -11.51 5.86
N VAL A 32 4.64 -11.72 6.20
CA VAL A 32 5.72 -11.87 5.23
C VAL A 32 5.53 -13.15 4.41
N SER A 33 5.27 -14.29 5.05
CA SER A 33 5.03 -15.56 4.35
C SER A 33 3.80 -15.50 3.45
N PHE A 34 2.70 -14.89 3.91
CA PHE A 34 1.53 -14.62 3.08
C PHE A 34 1.91 -13.88 1.80
N TYR A 35 2.67 -12.79 1.90
CA TYR A 35 3.06 -11.98 0.74
C TYR A 35 4.04 -12.72 -0.19
N VAL A 36 4.98 -13.47 0.37
CA VAL A 36 5.93 -14.29 -0.39
C VAL A 36 5.19 -15.36 -1.19
N VAL A 37 4.30 -16.13 -0.56
CA VAL A 37 3.53 -17.19 -1.25
C VAL A 37 2.59 -16.58 -2.28
N LEU A 38 1.97 -15.43 -1.99
CA LEU A 38 1.11 -14.73 -2.94
C LEU A 38 1.86 -14.29 -4.21
N TYR A 39 3.07 -13.72 -4.05
CA TYR A 39 3.86 -13.22 -5.17
C TYR A 39 4.49 -14.34 -6.00
N TRP A 40 5.06 -15.36 -5.33
CA TRP A 40 5.72 -16.50 -5.97
C TRP A 40 4.80 -17.72 -6.14
N GLU A 41 3.49 -17.53 -6.16
CA GLU A 41 2.52 -18.64 -6.26
C GLU A 41 2.78 -19.53 -7.49
N HIS A 42 3.20 -18.95 -8.62
CA HIS A 42 3.56 -19.72 -9.82
C HIS A 42 4.64 -20.77 -9.54
N LYS A 43 5.65 -20.45 -8.72
CA LYS A 43 6.70 -21.40 -8.32
C LYS A 43 6.17 -22.45 -7.36
N VAL A 44 5.25 -22.07 -6.48
CA VAL A 44 4.59 -23.00 -5.55
C VAL A 44 3.75 -24.00 -6.33
N GLN A 45 3.01 -23.55 -7.35
CA GLN A 45 2.24 -24.40 -8.24
C GLN A 45 3.14 -25.34 -9.04
N GLU A 46 4.27 -24.85 -9.55
CA GLU A 46 5.23 -25.68 -10.30
C GLU A 46 5.87 -26.77 -9.42
N GLN A 47 6.26 -26.44 -8.19
CA GLN A 47 6.98 -27.36 -7.30
C GLN A 47 6.07 -28.31 -6.52
N PHE A 48 4.89 -27.84 -6.09
CA PHE A 48 4.00 -28.55 -5.19
C PHE A 48 2.63 -28.88 -5.81
N GLY A 49 2.36 -28.43 -7.03
CA GLY A 49 1.08 -28.67 -7.72
C GLY A 49 -0.12 -27.92 -7.12
N VAL A 50 0.11 -27.00 -6.18
CA VAL A 50 -0.95 -26.28 -5.46
C VAL A 50 -0.89 -24.77 -5.73
N ALA A 51 -2.06 -24.17 -6.00
CA ALA A 51 -2.24 -22.73 -6.18
C ALA A 51 -3.24 -22.22 -5.13
N PRO A 52 -2.83 -22.07 -3.86
CA PRO A 52 -3.75 -21.87 -2.75
C PRO A 52 -4.55 -20.56 -2.85
N PHE A 53 -3.93 -19.48 -3.33
CA PHE A 53 -4.60 -18.17 -3.42
C PHE A 53 -5.44 -18.04 -4.67
N THR A 54 -5.01 -18.63 -5.78
CA THR A 54 -5.84 -18.70 -6.99
C THR A 54 -7.09 -19.54 -6.75
N ALA A 55 -6.94 -20.73 -6.16
CA ALA A 55 -8.08 -21.59 -5.81
C ALA A 55 -9.04 -20.91 -4.81
N PHE A 56 -8.51 -20.22 -3.79
CA PHE A 56 -9.33 -19.47 -2.85
C PHE A 56 -10.01 -18.27 -3.51
N SER A 57 -9.32 -17.57 -4.41
CA SER A 57 -9.87 -16.44 -5.16
C SER A 57 -11.07 -16.89 -6.00
N GLU A 58 -10.93 -17.98 -6.75
CA GLU A 58 -12.00 -18.57 -7.55
C GLU A 58 -13.18 -19.04 -6.70
N ALA A 59 -12.91 -19.64 -5.52
CA ALA A 59 -13.95 -20.05 -4.58
C ALA A 59 -14.78 -18.87 -4.04
N VAL A 60 -14.19 -17.68 -3.94
CA VAL A 60 -14.88 -16.44 -3.53
C VAL A 60 -15.46 -15.69 -4.74
N GLY A 61 -15.32 -16.23 -5.96
CA GLY A 61 -15.85 -15.64 -7.19
C GLY A 61 -14.99 -14.50 -7.76
N LEU A 62 -13.72 -14.41 -7.35
CA LEU A 62 -12.77 -13.43 -7.85
C LEU A 62 -11.95 -14.02 -9.01
N ARG A 63 -11.63 -13.20 -10.02
CA ARG A 63 -10.99 -13.65 -11.27
C ARG A 63 -9.49 -13.95 -11.13
N ASN A 64 -8.82 -13.35 -10.15
CA ASN A 64 -7.38 -13.50 -9.97
C ASN A 64 -6.99 -13.33 -8.49
N ARG A 65 -5.81 -13.83 -8.12
CA ARG A 65 -5.27 -13.66 -6.76
C ARG A 65 -5.00 -12.20 -6.36
N TRP A 66 -4.83 -11.30 -7.33
CA TRP A 66 -4.58 -9.88 -7.07
C TRP A 66 -5.83 -9.15 -6.58
N TYR A 67 -7.02 -9.52 -7.05
CA TYR A 67 -8.29 -9.04 -6.55
C TYR A 67 -8.57 -9.59 -5.15
N LEU A 68 -8.19 -10.83 -4.87
CA LEU A 68 -8.21 -11.35 -3.50
C LEU A 68 -7.32 -10.51 -2.59
N TYR A 69 -6.10 -10.20 -3.03
CA TYR A 69 -5.21 -9.31 -2.28
C TYR A 69 -5.82 -7.92 -2.10
N GLY A 70 -6.35 -7.29 -3.15
CA GLY A 70 -7.01 -5.99 -3.07
C GLY A 70 -8.22 -5.98 -2.13
N LEU A 71 -9.01 -7.06 -2.10
CA LEU A 71 -10.13 -7.25 -1.18
C LEU A 71 -9.64 -7.35 0.27
N LEU A 72 -8.68 -8.24 0.55
CA LEU A 72 -8.08 -8.39 1.87
C LEU A 72 -7.46 -7.08 2.36
N TYR A 73 -6.78 -6.37 1.46
CA TYR A 73 -6.19 -5.07 1.73
C TYR A 73 -7.24 -4.03 2.12
N SER A 74 -8.36 -4.01 1.41
CA SER A 74 -9.47 -3.09 1.67
C SER A 74 -10.17 -3.41 2.99
N VAL A 75 -10.41 -4.70 3.28
CA VAL A 75 -10.97 -5.17 4.56
C VAL A 75 -10.04 -4.80 5.72
N ALA A 76 -8.74 -5.06 5.59
CA ALA A 76 -7.75 -4.71 6.61
C ALA A 76 -7.71 -3.19 6.84
N MET A 77 -7.75 -2.39 5.77
CA MET A 77 -7.76 -0.93 5.88
C MET A 77 -9.03 -0.40 6.55
N VAL A 78 -10.21 -0.94 6.22
CA VAL A 78 -11.48 -0.56 6.85
C VAL A 78 -11.50 -0.93 8.33
N ALA A 79 -11.12 -2.17 8.67
CA ALA A 79 -11.05 -2.62 10.06
C ALA A 79 -10.04 -1.79 10.87
N GLY A 80 -8.87 -1.54 10.29
CA GLY A 80 -7.85 -0.67 10.86
C GLY A 80 -8.31 0.78 11.02
N ALA A 81 -9.11 1.30 10.09
CA ALA A 81 -9.68 2.65 10.17
C ALA A 81 -10.69 2.77 11.31
N ILE A 82 -11.58 1.78 11.47
CA ILE A 82 -12.53 1.73 12.59
C ILE A 82 -11.76 1.70 13.91
N TYR A 83 -10.74 0.84 14.01
CA TYR A 83 -9.88 0.75 15.19
C TYR A 83 -9.17 2.09 15.48
N TYR A 84 -8.54 2.69 14.47
CA TYR A 84 -7.81 3.95 14.61
C TYR A 84 -8.73 5.10 15.01
N LEU A 85 -9.90 5.25 14.37
CA LEU A 85 -10.83 6.34 14.64
C LEU A 85 -11.46 6.23 16.04
N ARG A 86 -11.66 5.03 16.56
CA ARG A 86 -12.10 4.84 17.96
C ARG A 86 -11.07 5.38 18.97
N ARG A 87 -9.78 5.34 18.65
CA ARG A 87 -8.69 5.71 19.58
C ARG A 87 -8.13 7.12 19.34
N HIS A 88 -8.07 7.55 18.08
CA HIS A 88 -7.42 8.80 17.62
C HIS A 88 -8.38 9.74 16.88
N GLY A 89 -9.67 9.43 16.83
CA GLY A 89 -10.70 10.21 16.13
C GLY A 89 -11.17 11.46 16.87
N ASN A 90 -10.51 11.94 17.92
CA ASN A 90 -10.91 13.20 18.55
C ASN A 90 -10.61 14.41 17.64
N SER A 91 -9.55 14.34 16.83
CA SER A 91 -9.19 15.40 15.89
C SER A 91 -9.97 15.29 14.58
N ARG A 92 -10.57 16.40 14.14
CA ARG A 92 -11.24 16.51 12.82
C ARG A 92 -10.28 16.15 11.68
N TYR A 93 -9.02 16.57 11.78
CA TYR A 93 -8.00 16.25 10.80
C TYR A 93 -7.80 14.74 10.62
N ASN A 94 -7.74 13.98 11.72
CA ASN A 94 -7.59 12.53 11.67
C ASN A 94 -8.83 11.84 11.07
N ARG A 95 -10.03 12.35 11.35
CA ARG A 95 -11.27 11.83 10.73
C ARG A 95 -11.22 11.99 9.22
N TYR A 96 -10.98 13.20 8.73
CA TYR A 96 -10.91 13.46 7.28
C TYR A 96 -9.82 12.63 6.61
N ARG A 97 -8.60 12.62 7.16
CA ARG A 97 -7.48 11.88 6.58
C ARG A 97 -7.77 10.39 6.43
N ILE A 98 -8.31 9.75 7.46
CA ILE A 98 -8.57 8.31 7.43
C ILE A 98 -9.77 7.98 6.53
N THR A 99 -10.83 8.79 6.59
CA THR A 99 -11.98 8.63 5.68
C THR A 99 -11.56 8.75 4.22
N VAL A 100 -10.71 9.74 3.88
CA VAL A 100 -10.20 9.92 2.51
C VAL A 100 -9.34 8.72 2.09
N ASN A 101 -8.43 8.24 2.94
CA ASN A 101 -7.60 7.08 2.62
C ASN A 101 -8.43 5.82 2.33
N VAL A 102 -9.42 5.55 3.17
CA VAL A 102 -10.32 4.40 2.98
C VAL A 102 -11.16 4.57 1.71
N ALA A 103 -11.71 5.77 1.49
CA ALA A 103 -12.50 6.05 0.29
C ALA A 103 -11.69 5.86 -0.99
N ILE A 104 -10.43 6.31 -1.02
CA ILE A 104 -9.55 6.14 -2.18
C ILE A 104 -9.15 4.67 -2.37
N GLN A 105 -8.85 3.95 -1.29
CA GLN A 105 -8.55 2.52 -1.41
C GLN A 105 -9.74 1.73 -1.95
N ILE A 106 -10.94 1.97 -1.42
CA ILE A 106 -12.14 1.28 -1.89
C ILE A 106 -12.46 1.70 -3.32
N ALA A 107 -12.55 3.00 -3.60
CA ALA A 107 -12.96 3.48 -4.91
C ALA A 107 -11.89 3.24 -5.99
N LEU A 108 -10.68 3.76 -5.79
CA LEU A 108 -9.62 3.78 -6.81
C LEU A 108 -8.66 2.59 -6.71
N GLY A 109 -8.47 2.04 -5.50
CA GLY A 109 -7.53 0.94 -5.26
C GLY A 109 -8.11 -0.46 -5.46
N PHE A 110 -9.45 -0.62 -5.39
CA PHE A 110 -10.10 -1.93 -5.49
C PHE A 110 -11.28 -1.93 -6.47
N THR A 111 -12.32 -1.14 -6.19
CA THR A 111 -13.58 -1.17 -6.95
C THR A 111 -13.38 -0.83 -8.42
N LEU A 112 -12.63 0.23 -8.72
CA LEU A 112 -12.47 0.68 -10.09
C LEU A 112 -11.60 -0.28 -10.94
N PRO A 113 -10.42 -0.75 -10.48
CA PRO A 113 -9.67 -1.81 -11.16
C PRO A 113 -10.49 -3.09 -11.36
N PHE A 114 -11.38 -3.43 -10.42
CA PHE A 114 -12.24 -4.61 -10.50
C PHE A 114 -13.37 -4.46 -11.54
N ILE A 115 -13.99 -3.27 -11.60
CA ILE A 115 -15.16 -3.02 -12.45
C ILE A 115 -14.77 -2.70 -13.90
N MET A 116 -13.66 -1.99 -14.14
CA MET A 116 -13.26 -1.58 -15.50
C MET A 116 -13.20 -2.75 -16.50
N PRO A 117 -12.61 -3.92 -16.17
CA PRO A 117 -12.59 -5.07 -17.07
C PRO A 117 -13.96 -5.69 -17.35
N LEU A 118 -14.96 -5.46 -16.49
CA LEU A 118 -16.33 -5.93 -16.73
C LEU A 118 -17.02 -5.15 -17.85
N PHE A 119 -16.59 -3.90 -18.09
CA PHE A 119 -17.05 -3.04 -19.17
C PHE A 119 -16.13 -3.06 -20.39
N GLY A 120 -15.22 -4.04 -20.50
CA GLY A 120 -14.27 -4.15 -21.60
C GLY A 120 -13.05 -3.20 -21.52
N GLY A 121 -12.86 -2.50 -20.40
CA GLY A 121 -11.67 -1.69 -20.13
C GLY A 121 -10.47 -2.52 -19.67
N LYS A 122 -9.29 -1.91 -19.64
CA LYS A 122 -8.09 -2.52 -19.01
C LYS A 122 -8.09 -2.26 -17.50
N GLU A 123 -7.52 -3.18 -16.73
CA GLU A 123 -7.31 -2.99 -15.29
C GLU A 123 -6.33 -1.83 -15.06
N PHE A 124 -6.76 -0.81 -14.31
CA PHE A 124 -5.95 0.39 -14.08
C PHE A 124 -6.14 0.95 -12.68
N TYR A 125 -5.03 1.25 -12.00
CA TYR A 125 -5.01 1.75 -10.62
C TYR A 125 -4.70 3.26 -10.59
N PHE A 126 -5.74 4.07 -10.42
CA PHE A 126 -5.63 5.53 -10.45
C PHE A 126 -4.88 6.12 -9.25
N SER A 127 -4.75 5.38 -8.15
CA SER A 127 -4.01 5.84 -6.98
C SER A 127 -2.50 5.62 -7.10
N TYR A 128 -2.00 4.93 -8.12
CA TYR A 128 -0.60 4.52 -8.22
C TYR A 128 0.16 5.36 -9.25
N PHE A 129 1.19 6.07 -8.79
CA PHE A 129 2.04 6.92 -9.62
C PHE A 129 3.49 6.44 -9.60
N TRP A 130 4.28 6.87 -10.57
CA TRP A 130 5.73 6.71 -10.54
C TRP A 130 6.33 7.45 -9.33
N PRO A 131 7.36 6.91 -8.64
CA PRO A 131 8.11 5.69 -8.95
C PRO A 131 7.51 4.40 -8.38
N LEU A 132 6.38 4.46 -7.65
CA LEU A 132 5.79 3.28 -7.02
C LEU A 132 5.26 2.28 -8.07
N LYS A 133 4.68 2.78 -9.14
CA LYS A 133 4.15 2.00 -10.27
C LYS A 133 4.87 2.38 -11.56
N TYR A 134 6.14 2.01 -11.61
CA TYR A 134 7.04 2.42 -12.69
C TYR A 134 6.70 1.75 -14.03
N ASP A 135 6.06 0.59 -14.00
CA ASP A 135 5.67 -0.21 -15.16
C ASP A 135 4.62 0.47 -16.05
N TYR A 136 3.88 1.45 -15.51
CA TYR A 136 2.93 2.25 -16.30
C TYR A 136 3.60 3.22 -17.27
N LEU A 137 4.87 3.59 -17.05
CA LEU A 137 5.63 4.45 -17.96
C LEU A 137 6.43 3.65 -19.00
N TYR A 138 6.34 2.33 -19.02
CA TYR A 138 7.00 1.53 -20.05
C TYR A 138 6.33 1.76 -21.41
N PRO A 139 7.12 1.85 -22.51
CA PRO A 139 6.57 2.11 -23.84
C PRO A 139 5.47 1.12 -24.23
N GLN A 140 5.67 -0.16 -23.93
CA GLN A 140 4.72 -1.24 -24.19
C GLN A 140 3.39 -1.02 -23.44
N THR A 141 3.45 -0.71 -22.14
CA THR A 141 2.26 -0.43 -21.33
C THR A 141 1.51 0.83 -21.80
N LEU A 142 2.24 1.88 -22.17
CA LEU A 142 1.63 3.13 -22.66
C LEU A 142 0.95 2.96 -24.03
N ALA A 143 1.52 2.13 -24.91
CA ALA A 143 0.92 1.80 -26.19
C ALA A 143 -0.33 0.90 -26.02
N ASP A 144 -0.32 0.05 -25.00
CA ASP A 144 -1.42 -0.82 -24.65
C ASP A 144 -2.61 -0.08 -24.02
N LEU A 145 -2.36 1.01 -23.30
CA LEU A 145 -3.41 1.76 -22.61
C LEU A 145 -4.14 2.72 -23.58
N PRO A 146 -5.45 2.92 -23.42
CA PRO A 146 -6.16 4.01 -24.08
C PRO A 146 -5.46 5.35 -23.84
N LEU A 147 -5.42 6.22 -24.87
CA LEU A 147 -4.70 7.50 -24.83
C LEU A 147 -4.97 8.32 -23.57
N TYR A 148 -6.21 8.37 -23.09
CA TYR A 148 -6.57 9.13 -21.89
C TYR A 148 -5.95 8.55 -20.60
N LEU A 149 -5.79 7.22 -20.49
CA LEU A 149 -5.10 6.59 -19.36
C LEU A 149 -3.58 6.78 -19.47
N SER A 150 -3.02 6.68 -20.68
CA SER A 150 -1.59 6.93 -20.92
C SER A 150 -1.23 8.38 -20.56
N LEU A 151 -2.04 9.35 -20.99
CA LEU A 151 -1.89 10.76 -20.61
C LEU A 151 -2.06 10.96 -19.10
N TYR A 152 -3.06 10.32 -18.48
CA TYR A 152 -3.25 10.38 -17.04
C TYR A 152 -2.00 9.87 -16.28
N THR A 153 -1.43 8.75 -16.70
CA THR A 153 -0.21 8.20 -16.11
C THR A 153 0.96 9.19 -16.23
N VAL A 154 1.23 9.68 -17.44
CA VAL A 154 2.38 10.55 -17.72
C VAL A 154 2.24 11.88 -16.96
N VAL A 155 1.10 12.56 -17.12
CA VAL A 155 0.83 13.85 -16.46
C VAL A 155 0.74 13.67 -14.94
N GLY A 156 0.04 12.64 -14.47
CA GLY A 156 -0.11 12.34 -13.05
C GLY A 156 1.23 12.09 -12.37
N SER A 157 2.08 11.27 -13.00
CA SER A 157 3.36 10.82 -12.42
C SER A 157 4.49 11.84 -12.56
N LEU A 158 4.65 12.45 -13.73
CA LEU A 158 5.82 13.29 -14.03
C LEU A 158 5.57 14.79 -13.82
N LEU A 159 4.31 15.22 -13.78
CA LEU A 159 3.95 16.62 -13.60
C LEU A 159 3.17 16.85 -12.30
N ALA A 160 1.98 16.27 -12.17
CA ALA A 160 1.09 16.55 -11.04
C ALA A 160 1.71 16.10 -9.72
N ALA A 161 2.24 14.87 -9.63
CA ALA A 161 2.79 14.36 -8.39
C ALA A 161 4.00 15.17 -7.87
N PRO A 162 4.99 15.55 -8.70
CA PRO A 162 6.07 16.47 -8.29
C PRO A 162 5.56 17.86 -7.92
N VAL A 163 4.67 18.46 -8.70
CA VAL A 163 4.11 19.79 -8.42
C VAL A 163 3.37 19.80 -7.07
N LEU A 164 2.52 18.80 -6.82
CA LEU A 164 1.82 18.64 -5.54
C LEU A 164 2.81 18.38 -4.39
N ALA A 165 3.92 17.69 -4.65
CA ALA A 165 4.96 17.48 -3.63
C ALA A 165 5.70 18.78 -3.26
N VAL A 166 5.86 19.71 -4.19
CA VAL A 166 6.43 21.03 -3.91
C VAL A 166 5.44 21.91 -3.15
N ILE A 167 4.16 21.92 -3.54
CA ILE A 167 3.14 22.80 -2.95
C ILE A 167 2.70 22.30 -1.56
N TYR A 168 2.35 21.01 -1.44
CA TYR A 168 1.76 20.44 -0.23
C TYR A 168 2.77 19.63 0.61
N GLY A 169 4.01 19.54 0.15
CA GLY A 169 5.06 18.75 0.77
C GLY A 169 4.94 17.25 0.53
N LYS A 170 6.00 16.51 0.87
CA LYS A 170 6.16 15.06 0.60
C LYS A 170 5.06 14.14 1.16
N ARG A 171 4.21 14.64 2.06
CA ARG A 171 3.18 13.83 2.75
C ARG A 171 1.84 13.80 2.03
N TRP A 172 1.62 14.61 1.01
CA TRP A 172 0.35 14.66 0.28
C TRP A 172 -0.02 13.26 -0.24
N TYR A 173 0.92 12.56 -0.88
CA TYR A 173 0.65 11.25 -1.47
C TYR A 173 0.46 10.16 -0.41
N CYS A 174 1.45 9.97 0.47
CA CYS A 174 1.43 8.89 1.47
C CYS A 174 0.39 9.08 2.59
N SER A 175 -0.14 10.28 2.78
CA SER A 175 -1.13 10.53 3.85
C SER A 175 -2.56 10.59 3.34
N TRP A 176 -2.76 10.76 2.03
CA TRP A 176 -4.09 11.03 1.46
C TRP A 176 -4.44 10.20 0.23
N VAL A 177 -3.50 9.65 -0.54
CA VAL A 177 -3.82 9.02 -1.83
C VAL A 177 -3.27 7.59 -1.94
N CYS A 178 -2.04 7.38 -1.48
CA CYS A 178 -1.37 6.09 -1.61
C CYS A 178 -1.99 5.05 -0.68
N GLY A 179 -2.44 3.92 -1.23
CA GLY A 179 -2.97 2.79 -0.46
C GLY A 179 -2.00 2.30 0.61
N CYS A 180 -0.70 2.17 0.28
CA CYS A 180 0.37 1.78 1.22
C CYS A 180 0.43 2.69 2.45
N GLY A 181 0.32 3.99 2.23
CA GLY A 181 0.26 4.97 3.30
C GLY A 181 -1.05 4.91 4.09
N GLY A 182 -2.17 4.68 3.41
CA GLY A 182 -3.48 4.45 4.04
C GLY A 182 -3.47 3.26 4.99
N LEU A 183 -2.87 2.13 4.59
CA LEU A 183 -2.81 0.92 5.41
C LEU A 183 -1.88 1.13 6.62
N ALA A 184 -0.75 1.80 6.41
CA ALA A 184 0.18 2.16 7.49
C ALA A 184 -0.44 3.13 8.52
N ASN A 185 -1.35 4.01 8.09
CA ASN A 185 -2.06 4.95 8.96
C ASN A 185 -3.32 4.35 9.61
N THR A 186 -3.71 3.13 9.24
CA THR A 186 -4.90 2.43 9.75
C THR A 186 -4.47 1.13 10.44
N PHE A 187 -4.46 0.02 9.69
CA PHE A 187 -4.12 -1.32 10.20
C PHE A 187 -2.72 -1.39 10.81
N GLY A 188 -1.75 -0.64 10.25
CA GLY A 188 -0.37 -0.63 10.72
C GLY A 188 -0.10 0.19 11.99
N ASP A 189 -1.06 1.01 12.44
CA ASP A 189 -0.87 1.92 13.58
C ASP A 189 -0.43 1.23 14.89
N PRO A 190 -0.95 0.04 15.28
CA PRO A 190 -0.57 -0.62 16.54
C PRO A 190 0.93 -0.90 16.68
N TRP A 191 1.64 -1.15 15.58
CA TRP A 191 3.06 -1.50 15.55
C TRP A 191 4.00 -0.31 15.26
N ARG A 192 3.45 0.89 15.04
CA ARG A 192 4.22 2.08 14.65
C ARG A 192 5.31 2.49 15.64
N HIS A 193 5.11 2.16 16.91
CA HIS A 193 6.07 2.44 17.98
C HIS A 193 7.31 1.53 17.95
N LEU A 194 7.26 0.39 17.24
CA LEU A 194 8.39 -0.54 17.12
C LEU A 194 9.50 -0.05 16.18
N THR A 195 9.21 0.95 15.35
CA THR A 195 10.18 1.59 14.46
C THR A 195 11.28 2.28 15.27
N SER A 196 12.53 1.85 15.04
CA SER A 196 13.72 2.47 15.64
C SER A 196 13.79 3.97 15.33
N LYS A 197 14.01 4.79 16.36
CA LYS A 197 14.25 6.24 16.23
C LYS A 197 15.72 6.59 16.36
N SER A 198 16.62 5.61 16.22
CA SER A 198 18.05 5.86 16.30
C SER A 198 18.53 6.72 15.14
N THR A 199 19.60 7.50 15.38
CA THR A 199 20.26 8.29 14.34
C THR A 199 20.78 7.44 13.19
N LYS A 200 21.19 6.19 13.47
CA LYS A 200 21.58 5.22 12.44
C LYS A 200 20.43 4.88 11.50
N SER A 201 19.25 4.58 12.05
CA SER A 201 18.04 4.30 11.25
C SER A 201 17.65 5.50 10.39
N TRP A 202 17.72 6.71 10.95
CA TRP A 202 17.40 7.92 10.20
C TRP A 202 18.38 8.19 9.04
N ARG A 203 19.69 8.02 9.25
CA ARG A 203 20.70 8.14 8.18
C ARG A 203 20.46 7.12 7.08
N PHE A 204 20.11 5.89 7.44
CA PHE A 204 19.76 4.85 6.48
C PHE A 204 18.52 5.23 5.65
N GLU A 205 17.44 5.70 6.29
CA GLU A 205 16.22 6.14 5.60
C GLU A 205 16.50 7.27 4.59
N GLN A 206 17.38 8.21 4.93
CA GLN A 206 17.76 9.29 4.00
C GLN A 206 18.47 8.75 2.76
N VAL A 207 19.42 7.82 2.93
CA VAL A 207 20.16 7.25 1.81
C VAL A 207 19.29 6.31 0.97
N SER A 208 18.44 5.50 1.62
CA SER A 208 17.60 4.52 0.93
C SER A 208 16.61 5.17 -0.04
N ILE A 209 16.07 6.36 0.30
CA ILE A 209 15.14 7.07 -0.59
C ILE A 209 15.83 7.48 -1.89
N HIS A 210 17.05 8.00 -1.84
CA HIS A 210 17.80 8.41 -3.02
C HIS A 210 18.24 7.21 -3.86
N LEU A 211 18.63 6.12 -3.20
CA LEU A 211 18.98 4.87 -3.86
C LEU A 211 17.78 4.30 -4.64
N VAL A 212 16.61 4.21 -4.00
CA VAL A 212 15.38 3.73 -4.66
C VAL A 212 14.98 4.64 -5.82
N LEU A 213 15.11 5.97 -5.66
CA LEU A 213 14.83 6.92 -6.73
C LEU A 213 15.78 6.72 -7.92
N LEU A 214 17.09 6.56 -7.67
CA LEU A 214 18.08 6.30 -8.71
C LEU A 214 17.75 5.01 -9.48
N ILE A 215 17.45 3.93 -8.75
CA ILE A 215 17.06 2.65 -9.37
C ILE A 215 15.81 2.85 -10.23
N ALA A 216 14.77 3.52 -9.72
CA ALA A 216 13.54 3.75 -10.47
C ALA A 216 13.78 4.56 -11.77
N ILE A 217 14.61 5.60 -11.71
CA ILE A 217 15.00 6.39 -12.90
C ILE A 217 15.77 5.51 -13.88
N ALA A 218 16.78 4.77 -13.40
CA ALA A 218 17.61 3.92 -14.23
C ALA A 218 16.80 2.83 -14.95
N THR A 219 15.91 2.12 -14.24
CA THR A 219 15.07 1.08 -14.86
C THR A 219 14.07 1.66 -15.84
N THR A 220 13.50 2.85 -15.53
CA THR A 220 12.57 3.51 -16.46
C THR A 220 13.29 3.95 -17.74
N PHE A 221 14.51 4.48 -17.62
CA PHE A 221 15.31 4.91 -18.75
C PHE A 221 15.81 3.73 -19.60
N LEU A 222 16.35 2.69 -18.97
CA LEU A 222 16.85 1.49 -19.67
C LEU A 222 15.76 0.83 -20.51
N ILE A 223 14.55 0.67 -19.95
CA ILE A 223 13.42 0.06 -20.67
C ILE A 223 12.81 1.03 -21.71
N GLY A 224 13.04 2.33 -21.58
CA GLY A 224 12.65 3.30 -22.61
C GLY A 224 13.59 3.35 -23.81
N LEU A 225 14.80 2.79 -23.71
CA LEU A 225 15.77 2.70 -24.81
C LEU A 225 15.63 1.42 -25.64
N ASP A 226 14.99 0.39 -25.08
CA ASP A 226 14.69 -0.90 -25.70
C ASP A 226 13.38 -0.84 -26.50
#